data_AF-T1BHK6-F1
#
_entry.id   AF-T1BHK6-F1
#
_cell.length_a   1.000
_cell.length_b   1.000
_cell.length_c   1.000
_cell.angle_alpha   90.00
_cell.angle_beta   90.00
_cell.angle_gamma   90.00
#
_symmetry.space_group_name_H-M   'P 1'
#
loop_
_entity.id
_entity.type
_entity.pdbx_description
1 polymer ?
#
loop_
_entity_poly.entity_id
_entity_poly.type
_entity_poly.pdbx_seq_one_letter_code
_entity_poly.pdbx_strand_id
1 'polypeptide(L)'
;QVSTSRLRPSRLYFTGTFESKFVLVHLNPKLSERLAKAQYPSFDAYLDAHRRFGYHHWEKDPTYRSAFDHKQVRFLRPFGVIDFVPDSVPGHERTNPARALDKKLQLELIPYATPTFANRDFSTSVLTPHLERVLGAIAAYRRDYVIFCGAVFDRLLNRSGLVVARQDHHFRLPTTNGTSVNK
;
A
#
# COMPACT_ATOMS: atom_id res chain seq x y z
N GLN A 1 -27.37 27.44 9.82
CA GLN A 1 -25.93 27.15 9.99
C GLN A 1 -25.70 25.67 9.69
N VAL A 2 -25.07 25.35 8.56
CA VAL A 2 -24.72 23.98 8.21
C VAL A 2 -23.49 23.62 9.03
N SER A 3 -23.66 22.71 10.00
CA SER A 3 -22.55 22.12 10.75
C SER A 3 -21.67 21.36 9.75
N THR A 4 -20.49 21.89 9.46
CA THR A 4 -19.46 21.21 8.68
C THR A 4 -19.01 19.99 9.48
N SER A 5 -19.65 18.85 9.22
CA SER A 5 -19.28 17.57 9.78
C SER A 5 -17.84 17.26 9.39
N ARG A 6 -16.90 17.33 10.35
CA ARG A 6 -15.55 16.79 10.17
C ARG A 6 -15.70 15.32 9.78
N LEU A 7 -15.11 14.93 8.65
CA LEU A 7 -15.02 13.53 8.24
C LEU A 7 -14.25 12.77 9.35
N ARG A 8 -14.90 11.79 9.99
CA ARG A 8 -14.25 10.77 10.86
C ARG A 8 -14.63 9.37 10.36
N PRO A 9 -13.77 8.34 10.41
CA PRO A 9 -12.32 8.30 10.67
C PRO A 9 -11.49 8.30 9.38
N SER A 10 -10.20 8.61 9.46
CA SER A 10 -9.24 8.51 8.35
C SER A 10 -9.11 7.07 7.87
N ARG A 11 -9.91 6.75 6.86
CA ARG A 11 -9.90 5.47 6.16
C ARG A 11 -8.78 5.54 5.12
N LEU A 12 -7.60 5.05 5.48
CA LEU A 12 -6.46 4.96 4.56
C LEU A 12 -6.84 4.00 3.42
N TYR A 13 -7.33 4.53 2.32
CA TYR A 13 -7.70 3.73 1.14
C TYR A 13 -6.54 3.57 0.17
N PHE A 14 -5.68 4.59 0.08
CA PHE A 14 -4.55 4.60 -0.85
C PHE A 14 -3.41 5.47 -0.34
N THR A 15 -2.22 5.27 -0.90
CA THR A 15 -1.12 6.26 -0.88
C THR A 15 -0.45 6.34 -2.24
N GLY A 16 0.13 7.51 -2.53
CA GLY A 16 0.83 7.78 -3.79
C GLY A 16 -0.09 8.15 -4.96
N THR A 17 0.42 8.07 -6.18
CA THR A 17 -0.26 8.66 -7.37
C THR A 17 -1.08 7.65 -8.16
N PHE A 18 -2.31 8.02 -8.54
CA PHE A 18 -3.25 7.12 -9.25
C PHE A 18 -2.73 6.69 -10.62
N GLU A 19 -1.97 7.54 -11.29
CA GLU A 19 -1.40 7.35 -12.62
C GLU A 19 -0.12 6.49 -12.59
N SER A 20 0.32 6.03 -11.42
CA SER A 20 1.54 5.24 -11.29
C SER A 20 1.49 3.98 -12.14
N LYS A 21 2.59 3.69 -12.84
CA LYS A 21 2.73 2.43 -13.58
C LYS A 21 2.94 1.21 -12.67
N PHE A 22 3.29 1.44 -11.41
CA PHE A 22 3.52 0.40 -10.42
C PHE A 22 2.47 0.47 -9.31
N VAL A 23 1.74 -0.63 -9.09
CA VAL A 23 0.68 -0.72 -8.08
C VAL A 23 1.00 -1.82 -7.07
N LEU A 24 0.92 -1.48 -5.78
CA LEU A 24 0.84 -2.44 -4.69
C LEU A 24 -0.60 -2.51 -4.19
N VAL A 25 -1.13 -3.72 -4.04
CA VAL A 25 -2.42 -3.94 -3.40
C VAL A 25 -2.19 -4.70 -2.11
N HIS A 26 -2.47 -4.05 -0.99
CA HIS A 26 -2.37 -4.65 0.32
C HIS A 26 -3.76 -4.96 0.87
N LEU A 27 -3.83 -5.87 1.82
CA LEU A 27 -5.04 -6.09 2.61
C LEU A 27 -5.25 -5.00 3.67
N ASN A 28 -4.30 -4.06 3.82
CA ASN A 28 -3.75 -3.57 5.09
C ASN A 28 -4.79 -3.34 6.18
N PRO A 29 -4.87 -4.27 7.14
CA PRO A 29 -5.80 -4.07 8.22
C PRO A 29 -5.26 -3.29 9.41
N LYS A 30 -3.95 -3.07 9.52
CA LYS A 30 -3.35 -2.52 10.75
C LYS A 30 -2.72 -1.17 10.46
N LEU A 31 -3.51 -0.13 10.69
CA LEU A 31 -3.06 1.24 10.68
C LEU A 31 -2.43 1.56 12.03
N SER A 32 -1.30 2.27 12.03
CA SER A 32 -0.73 2.76 13.28
C SER A 32 -1.72 3.72 13.95
N GLU A 33 -1.72 3.77 15.28
CA GLU A 33 -2.60 4.66 16.03
C GLU A 33 -2.45 6.12 15.59
N ARG A 34 -1.21 6.54 15.26
CA ARG A 34 -0.88 7.86 14.72
C ARG A 34 -1.65 8.15 13.42
N LEU A 35 -1.69 7.21 12.49
CA LEU A 35 -2.39 7.37 11.21
C LEU A 35 -3.91 7.18 11.36
N ALA A 36 -4.36 6.37 12.32
CA ALA A 36 -5.78 6.11 12.57
C ALA A 36 -6.52 7.32 13.19
N LYS A 37 -5.79 8.23 13.83
CA LYS A 37 -6.35 9.45 14.45
C LYS A 37 -6.31 10.67 13.51
N ALA A 38 -5.81 10.53 12.29
CA ALA A 38 -5.72 11.65 11.37
C ALA A 38 -7.12 12.22 11.07
N GLN A 39 -7.24 13.54 11.10
CA GLN A 39 -8.45 14.26 10.72
C GLN A 39 -8.11 15.26 9.64
N TYR A 40 -8.94 15.31 8.61
CA TYR A 40 -8.73 16.20 7.48
C TYR A 40 -9.84 17.25 7.43
N PRO A 41 -9.50 18.53 7.24
CA PRO A 41 -10.50 19.61 7.19
C PRO A 41 -11.35 19.59 5.91
N SER A 42 -10.85 18.96 4.84
CA SER A 42 -11.53 18.85 3.55
C SER A 42 -11.10 17.57 2.80
N PHE A 43 -11.82 17.26 1.72
CA PHE A 43 -11.43 16.18 0.81
C PHE A 43 -10.07 16.46 0.15
N ASP A 44 -9.80 17.70 -0.27
CA ASP A 44 -8.52 18.06 -0.91
C ASP A 44 -7.35 17.89 0.05
N ALA A 45 -7.53 18.24 1.33
CA ALA A 45 -6.50 18.03 2.35
C ALA A 45 -6.26 16.53 2.60
N TYR A 46 -7.32 15.71 2.59
CA TYR A 46 -7.19 14.26 2.61
C TYR A 46 -6.44 13.74 1.38
N LEU A 47 -6.81 14.18 0.19
CA LEU A 47 -6.22 13.76 -1.08
C LEU A 47 -4.73 14.12 -1.15
N ASP A 48 -4.36 15.35 -0.81
CA ASP A 48 -2.97 15.81 -0.78
C ASP A 48 -2.14 15.01 0.22
N ALA A 49 -2.66 14.79 1.44
CA ALA A 49 -1.97 14.03 2.48
C ALA A 49 -1.64 12.59 2.07
N HIS A 50 -2.54 11.94 1.32
CA HIS A 50 -2.39 10.54 0.91
C HIS A 50 -1.64 10.39 -0.41
N ARG A 51 -1.91 11.27 -1.38
CA ARG A 51 -1.21 11.28 -2.68
C ARG A 51 0.27 11.61 -2.51
N ARG A 52 0.60 12.46 -1.55
CA ARG A 52 1.96 12.90 -1.22
C ARG A 52 2.41 12.39 0.15
N PHE A 53 2.07 11.14 0.45
CA PHE A 53 2.36 10.51 1.75
C PHE A 53 3.84 10.59 2.11
N GLY A 54 4.72 10.28 1.15
CA GLY A 54 6.17 10.32 1.28
C GLY A 54 6.67 11.73 1.59
N TYR A 55 6.21 12.74 0.85
CA TYR A 55 6.50 14.14 1.15
C TYR A 55 6.09 14.54 2.59
N HIS A 56 4.85 14.26 2.99
CA HIS A 56 4.36 14.71 4.30
C HIS A 56 5.03 14.00 5.48
N HIS A 57 5.35 12.71 5.34
CA HIS A 57 5.90 11.91 6.44
C HIS A 57 7.42 11.83 6.41
N TRP A 58 8.04 11.60 5.25
CA TRP A 58 9.50 11.43 5.16
C TRP A 58 10.25 12.73 4.86
N GLU A 59 9.69 13.64 4.08
CA GLU A 59 10.36 14.91 3.78
C GLU A 59 10.07 15.96 4.87
N LYS A 60 8.80 16.17 5.23
CA LYS A 60 8.38 17.24 6.15
C LYS A 60 8.48 16.90 7.64
N ASP A 61 8.28 15.65 8.03
CA ASP A 61 8.34 15.25 9.44
C ASP A 61 9.67 14.53 9.77
N PRO A 62 10.69 15.23 10.29
CA PRO A 62 11.98 14.63 10.61
C PRO A 62 11.91 13.54 11.69
N THR A 63 10.80 13.43 12.43
CA THR A 63 10.60 12.42 13.48
C THR A 63 10.00 11.11 12.96
N TYR A 64 9.36 11.13 11.79
CA TYR A 64 8.70 9.95 11.25
C TYR A 64 9.68 8.82 10.94
N ARG A 65 9.34 7.60 11.35
CA ARG A 65 10.08 6.37 11.06
C ARG A 65 9.09 5.25 10.77
N SER A 66 9.34 4.48 9.71
CA SER A 66 8.55 3.30 9.36
C SER A 66 9.47 2.19 8.83
N ALA A 67 9.63 1.12 9.60
CA ALA A 67 10.34 -0.07 9.16
C ALA A 67 9.61 -0.76 7.99
N PHE A 68 8.29 -0.57 7.90
CA PHE A 68 7.48 -1.06 6.79
C PHE A 68 7.84 -0.33 5.48
N ASP A 69 7.95 0.99 5.51
CA ASP A 69 8.27 1.78 4.33
C ASP A 69 9.67 1.44 3.81
N HIS A 70 10.66 1.28 4.70
CA HIS A 70 11.99 0.82 4.28
C HIS A 70 11.98 -0.58 3.65
N LYS A 71 11.13 -1.49 4.14
CA LYS A 71 10.92 -2.80 3.48
C LYS A 71 10.33 -2.61 2.09
N GLN A 72 9.34 -1.72 1.94
CA GLN A 72 8.77 -1.41 0.63
C GLN A 72 9.83 -0.82 -0.31
N VAL A 73 10.62 0.16 0.12
CA VAL A 73 11.71 0.74 -0.71
C VAL A 73 12.65 -0.35 -1.22
N ARG A 74 13.12 -1.27 -0.35
CA ARG A 74 13.98 -2.38 -0.78
C ARG A 74 13.31 -3.29 -1.81
N PHE A 75 12.02 -3.57 -1.63
CA PHE A 75 11.24 -4.36 -2.58
C PHE A 75 11.07 -3.66 -3.93
N LEU A 76 10.95 -2.33 -3.95
CA LEU A 76 10.75 -1.54 -5.17
C LEU A 76 12.04 -1.32 -5.98
N ARG A 77 13.22 -1.47 -5.36
CA ARG A 77 14.52 -1.24 -6.02
C ARG A 77 14.69 -1.99 -7.35
N PRO A 78 14.43 -3.31 -7.44
CA PRO A 78 14.61 -4.05 -8.70
C PRO A 78 13.69 -3.60 -9.83
N PHE A 79 12.59 -2.91 -9.51
CA PHE A 79 11.62 -2.42 -10.49
C PHE A 79 11.92 -1.00 -10.98
N GLY A 80 12.92 -0.32 -10.42
CA GLY A 80 13.31 1.02 -10.88
C GLY A 80 12.20 2.06 -10.78
N VAL A 81 11.32 1.98 -9.76
CA VAL A 81 10.17 2.89 -9.60
C VAL A 81 10.61 4.37 -9.47
N ILE A 82 11.84 4.58 -8.99
CA ILE A 82 12.53 5.87 -8.95
C ILE A 82 14.02 5.67 -9.25
N ASP A 83 14.72 6.77 -9.48
CA ASP A 83 16.19 6.82 -9.42
C ASP A 83 16.64 6.74 -7.96
N PHE A 84 16.84 5.52 -7.48
CA PHE A 84 17.25 5.27 -6.11
C PHE A 84 18.67 5.78 -5.85
N VAL A 85 18.83 6.53 -4.76
CA VAL A 85 20.14 7.01 -4.32
C VAL A 85 20.76 6.03 -3.31
N PRO A 86 22.10 6.04 -3.11
CA PRO A 86 22.76 5.14 -2.15
C PRO A 86 22.37 5.46 -0.70
N ASP A 87 22.00 4.44 0.08
CA ASP A 87 21.60 4.61 1.49
C ASP A 87 22.78 4.98 2.42
N SER A 88 24.02 4.86 1.95
CA SER A 88 25.24 5.18 2.70
C SER A 88 25.53 6.68 2.81
N VAL A 89 24.86 7.52 2.03
CA VAL A 89 25.05 8.97 2.05
C VAL A 89 24.05 9.58 3.05
N PRO A 90 24.49 10.44 3.99
CA PRO A 90 23.61 11.06 4.97
C PRO A 90 22.41 11.77 4.33
N GLY A 91 21.20 11.51 4.84
CA GLY A 91 19.96 12.08 4.36
C GLY A 91 19.27 11.25 3.27
N HIS A 92 20.02 10.40 2.54
CA HIS A 92 19.42 9.53 1.53
C HIS A 92 18.51 8.47 2.13
N GLU A 93 18.71 8.10 3.40
CA GLU A 93 17.83 7.17 4.10
C GLU A 93 16.37 7.66 4.16
N ARG A 94 16.15 8.98 4.04
CA ARG A 94 14.82 9.59 3.99
C ARG A 94 14.37 9.92 2.57
N THR A 95 15.29 10.32 1.70
CA THR A 95 15.01 10.66 0.30
C THR A 95 14.36 9.52 -0.46
N ASN A 96 14.88 8.29 -0.31
CA ASN A 96 14.37 7.12 -1.01
C ASN A 96 12.91 6.81 -0.62
N PRO A 97 12.54 6.66 0.68
CA PRO A 97 11.14 6.55 1.08
C PRO A 97 10.25 7.71 0.62
N ALA A 98 10.70 8.97 0.77
CA ALA A 98 9.90 10.14 0.38
C ALA A 98 9.48 10.08 -1.09
N ARG A 99 10.41 9.73 -1.98
CA ARG A 99 10.15 9.63 -3.42
C ARG A 99 9.39 8.36 -3.80
N ALA A 100 9.82 7.21 -3.28
CA ALA A 100 9.29 5.92 -3.70
C ALA A 100 7.83 5.72 -3.31
N LEU A 101 7.42 6.23 -2.14
CA LEU A 101 6.04 6.12 -1.68
C LEU A 101 5.07 6.96 -2.52
N ASP A 102 5.51 8.10 -3.03
CA ASP A 102 4.69 9.00 -3.85
C ASP A 102 4.68 8.60 -5.34
N LYS A 103 5.69 7.83 -5.79
CA LYS A 103 5.82 7.37 -7.19
C LYS A 103 5.21 6.00 -7.48
N LYS A 104 4.77 5.27 -6.46
CA LYS A 104 3.90 4.10 -6.62
C LYS A 104 2.45 4.48 -6.33
N LEU A 105 1.53 3.60 -6.71
CA LEU A 105 0.20 3.57 -6.12
C LEU A 105 0.17 2.42 -5.12
N GLN A 106 -0.30 2.67 -3.91
CA GLN A 106 -0.69 1.62 -2.98
C GLN A 106 -2.19 1.71 -2.75
N LEU A 107 -2.89 0.59 -2.91
CA LEU A 107 -4.32 0.44 -2.64
C LEU A 107 -4.52 -0.54 -1.50
N GLU A 108 -5.50 -0.24 -0.65
CA GLU A 108 -5.93 -1.13 0.41
C GLU A 108 -7.25 -1.81 0.01
N LEU A 109 -7.27 -3.16 0.07
CA LEU A 109 -8.50 -3.93 -0.21
C LEU A 109 -9.63 -3.45 0.69
N ILE A 110 -9.32 -3.21 1.96
CA ILE A 110 -10.29 -2.74 2.94
C ILE A 110 -9.88 -1.35 3.40
N PRO A 111 -10.67 -0.30 3.11
CA PRO A 111 -10.35 1.06 3.50
C PRO A 111 -10.38 1.29 5.02
N TYR A 112 -10.80 0.29 5.80
CA TYR A 112 -11.06 0.41 7.23
C TYR A 112 -10.07 -0.46 7.98
N ALA A 113 -8.95 0.15 8.32
CA ALA A 113 -7.98 -0.50 9.18
C ALA A 113 -8.55 -0.63 10.61
N THR A 114 -8.50 -1.85 11.15
CA THR A 114 -8.77 -2.14 12.55
C THR A 114 -7.66 -3.03 13.12
N PRO A 115 -7.12 -2.71 14.31
CA PRO A 115 -6.10 -3.54 14.96
C PRO A 115 -6.49 -5.02 15.12
N THR A 116 -7.80 -5.30 15.17
CA THR A 116 -8.38 -6.63 15.40
C THR A 116 -8.75 -7.39 14.13
N PHE A 117 -8.40 -6.89 12.95
CA PHE A 117 -8.80 -7.54 11.70
C PHE A 117 -8.24 -8.97 11.61
N ALA A 118 -9.12 -9.93 11.34
CA ALA A 118 -8.74 -11.30 11.03
C ALA A 118 -9.36 -11.72 9.70
N ASN A 119 -8.50 -12.01 8.72
CA ASN A 119 -8.91 -12.40 7.36
C ASN A 119 -9.87 -13.60 7.32
N ARG A 120 -9.79 -14.47 8.33
CA ARG A 120 -10.64 -15.66 8.45
C ARG A 120 -12.11 -15.32 8.73
N ASP A 121 -12.37 -14.11 9.24
CA ASP A 121 -13.70 -13.68 9.68
C ASP A 121 -14.52 -13.10 8.51
N PHE A 122 -13.92 -12.90 7.33
CA PHE A 122 -14.59 -12.36 6.15
C PHE A 122 -14.78 -13.43 5.07
N SER A 123 -16.03 -13.63 4.65
CA SER A 123 -16.36 -14.47 3.50
C SER A 123 -15.86 -13.83 2.20
N THR A 124 -15.67 -14.65 1.16
CA THR A 124 -15.37 -14.16 -0.19
C THR A 124 -16.42 -13.17 -0.67
N SER A 125 -17.71 -13.43 -0.41
CA SER A 125 -18.82 -12.55 -0.83
C SER A 125 -18.73 -11.14 -0.24
N VAL A 126 -18.23 -10.99 0.99
CA VAL A 126 -18.03 -9.66 1.60
C VAL A 126 -16.83 -8.93 0.98
N LEU A 127 -15.80 -9.67 0.56
CA LEU A 127 -14.58 -9.10 -0.01
C LEU A 127 -14.67 -8.82 -1.52
N THR A 128 -15.60 -9.47 -2.25
CA THR A 128 -15.74 -9.29 -3.70
C THR A 128 -15.98 -7.83 -4.12
N PRO A 129 -16.94 -7.08 -3.52
CA PRO A 129 -17.15 -5.67 -3.91
C PRO A 129 -15.94 -4.78 -3.63
N HIS A 130 -15.12 -5.14 -2.64
CA HIS A 130 -13.88 -4.45 -2.33
C HIS A 130 -12.81 -4.71 -3.40
N LEU A 131 -12.69 -5.97 -3.82
CA LEU A 131 -11.78 -6.35 -4.89
C LEU A 131 -12.16 -5.66 -6.20
N GLU A 132 -13.44 -5.64 -6.58
CA GLU A 132 -13.91 -4.99 -7.81
C GLU A 132 -13.56 -3.50 -7.84
N ARG A 133 -13.73 -2.78 -6.73
CA ARG A 133 -13.32 -1.37 -6.64
C ARG A 133 -11.81 -1.18 -6.84
N VAL A 134 -11.00 -2.05 -6.22
CA VAL A 134 -9.55 -2.02 -6.40
C VAL A 134 -9.16 -2.30 -7.86
N LEU A 135 -9.78 -3.30 -8.48
CA LEU A 135 -9.56 -3.63 -9.89
C LEU A 135 -9.96 -2.48 -10.82
N GLY A 136 -11.09 -1.80 -10.53
CA GLY A 136 -11.49 -0.60 -11.26
C GLY A 136 -10.46 0.53 -11.18
N ALA A 137 -9.93 0.79 -9.98
CA ALA A 137 -8.86 1.78 -9.80
C ALA A 137 -7.57 1.39 -10.54
N ILE A 138 -7.21 0.11 -10.54
CA ILE A 138 -6.07 -0.40 -11.31
C ILE A 138 -6.29 -0.17 -12.81
N ALA A 139 -7.44 -0.59 -13.34
CA ALA A 139 -7.77 -0.54 -14.77
C ALA A 139 -7.95 0.88 -15.33
N ALA A 140 -8.20 1.88 -14.47
CA ALA A 140 -8.36 3.27 -14.88
C ALA A 140 -7.10 3.88 -15.54
N TYR A 141 -5.93 3.27 -15.35
CA TYR A 141 -4.67 3.72 -15.93
C TYR A 141 -3.84 2.54 -16.41
N ARG A 142 -3.01 2.76 -17.44
CA ARG A 142 -2.04 1.76 -17.90
C ARG A 142 -1.02 1.48 -16.80
N ARG A 143 -0.80 0.20 -16.49
CA ARG A 143 0.18 -0.28 -15.51
C ARG A 143 1.25 -1.13 -16.18
N ASP A 144 2.47 -1.03 -15.69
CA ASP A 144 3.56 -1.94 -16.04
C ASP A 144 3.58 -3.11 -15.05
N TYR A 145 3.28 -2.84 -13.77
CA TYR A 145 3.26 -3.86 -12.70
C TYR A 145 2.08 -3.65 -11.74
N VAL A 146 1.41 -4.74 -11.40
CA VAL A 146 0.38 -4.80 -10.35
C VAL A 146 0.71 -5.97 -9.44
N ILE A 147 0.94 -5.70 -8.16
CA ILE A 147 1.40 -6.70 -7.20
C ILE A 147 0.41 -6.79 -6.05
N PHE A 148 -0.21 -7.96 -5.91
CA PHE A 148 -1.09 -8.29 -4.80
C PHE A 148 -0.28 -8.85 -3.63
N CYS A 149 -0.28 -8.15 -2.51
CA CYS A 149 0.52 -8.48 -1.34
C CYS A 149 -0.29 -9.32 -0.34
N GLY A 150 -0.08 -10.65 -0.38
CA GLY A 150 -0.51 -11.60 0.64
C GLY A 150 -1.47 -12.68 0.14
N ALA A 151 -1.44 -13.84 0.79
CA ALA A 151 -2.19 -15.04 0.41
C ALA A 151 -3.73 -14.89 0.44
N VAL A 152 -4.26 -13.78 0.95
CA VAL A 152 -5.70 -13.46 0.84
C VAL A 152 -6.11 -13.33 -0.62
N PHE A 153 -5.25 -12.75 -1.46
CA PHE A 153 -5.56 -12.48 -2.85
C PHE A 153 -5.57 -13.74 -3.69
N ASP A 154 -4.77 -14.76 -3.36
CA ASP A 154 -4.86 -16.07 -4.03
C ASP A 154 -6.28 -16.63 -3.96
N ARG A 155 -6.87 -16.65 -2.76
CA ARG A 155 -8.24 -17.16 -2.58
C ARG A 155 -9.29 -16.30 -3.27
N LEU A 156 -9.13 -14.97 -3.23
CA LEU A 156 -10.08 -14.05 -3.84
C LEU A 156 -10.03 -14.14 -5.37
N LEU A 157 -8.84 -14.10 -5.96
CA LEU A 157 -8.64 -14.18 -7.41
C LEU A 157 -9.10 -15.55 -7.92
N ASN A 158 -8.71 -16.65 -7.28
CA ASN A 158 -9.13 -18.00 -7.71
C ASN A 158 -10.66 -18.18 -7.67
N ARG A 159 -11.34 -17.58 -6.68
CA ARG A 159 -12.81 -17.68 -6.56
C ARG A 159 -13.58 -16.66 -7.40
N SER A 160 -12.91 -15.62 -7.91
CA SER A 160 -13.56 -14.57 -8.70
C SER A 160 -13.94 -15.01 -10.11
N GLY A 161 -13.34 -16.10 -10.62
CA GLY A 161 -13.47 -16.49 -12.02
C GLY A 161 -12.76 -15.57 -13.00
N LEU A 162 -12.01 -14.55 -12.52
CA LEU A 162 -11.32 -13.57 -13.35
C LEU A 162 -9.93 -14.04 -13.82
N VAL A 163 -9.42 -15.15 -13.27
CA VAL A 163 -8.10 -15.69 -13.63
C VAL A 163 -8.22 -16.46 -14.93
N VAL A 164 -7.75 -15.88 -16.02
CA VAL A 164 -7.73 -16.51 -17.35
C VAL A 164 -6.52 -17.44 -17.51
N ALA A 165 -5.38 -17.09 -16.90
CA ALA A 165 -4.16 -17.89 -16.89
C ALA A 165 -3.35 -17.59 -15.62
N ARG A 166 -2.59 -18.57 -15.14
CA ARG A 166 -1.72 -18.45 -13.95
C ARG A 166 -0.45 -19.25 -14.15
N GLN A 167 0.69 -18.63 -13.84
CA GLN A 167 1.98 -19.29 -13.74
C GLN A 167 2.56 -19.02 -12.36
N ASP A 168 2.87 -20.08 -11.63
CA ASP A 168 3.44 -19.99 -10.30
C ASP A 168 4.96 -20.10 -10.35
N HIS A 169 5.63 -19.19 -9.66
CA HIS A 169 7.08 -19.20 -9.49
C HIS A 169 7.42 -19.28 -8.02
N HIS A 170 8.33 -20.19 -7.67
CA HIS A 170 8.80 -20.39 -6.30
C HIS A 170 10.24 -19.93 -6.18
N PHE A 171 10.48 -19.03 -5.23
CA PHE A 171 11.80 -18.53 -4.91
C PHE A 171 12.05 -18.76 -3.43
N ARG A 172 13.27 -19.18 -3.09
CA ARG A 172 13.69 -19.22 -1.70
C ARG A 172 14.50 -17.98 -1.39
N LEU A 173 14.17 -17.31 -0.29
CA LEU A 173 14.88 -16.12 0.15
C LEU A 173 16.07 -16.50 1.03
N PRO A 174 17.27 -15.93 0.81
CA PRO A 174 18.33 -16.02 1.78
C PRO A 174 17.93 -15.27 3.06
N THR A 175 18.22 -15.88 4.19
CA THR A 175 17.95 -15.39 5.54
C THR A 175 19.26 -15.45 6.34
N THR A 176 19.32 -14.76 7.47
CA THR A 176 20.48 -14.83 8.38
C THR A 176 20.78 -16.26 8.87
N ASN A 177 19.79 -17.16 8.84
CA ASN A 177 19.90 -18.54 9.31
C ASN A 177 19.94 -19.56 8.16
N GLY A 178 20.27 -19.14 6.94
CA GLY A 178 20.28 -20.00 5.74
C GLY A 178 19.15 -19.63 4.78
N THR A 179 18.41 -20.61 4.28
CA THR A 179 17.39 -20.36 3.24
C THR A 179 15.98 -20.44 3.82
N SER A 180 15.07 -19.57 3.38
CA SER A 180 13.67 -19.59 3.83
C SER A 180 13.01 -20.94 3.52
N VAL A 181 12.34 -21.51 4.51
CA VAL A 181 11.54 -22.73 4.35
C VAL A 181 10.11 -22.32 4.02
N ASN A 182 9.54 -22.88 2.95
CA ASN A 182 8.10 -22.74 2.69
C ASN A 182 7.38 -23.50 3.81
N LYS A 183 6.62 -22.78 4.64
CA LYS A 183 5.62 -23.38 5.52
C LYS A 183 4.27 -23.38 4.83
#